data_AF-A0A0F8Y113-F1
#
_entry.id   AF-A0A0F8Y113-F1
#
_cell.length_a   1.000
_cell.length_b   1.000
_cell.length_c   1.000
_cell.angle_alpha   90.00
_cell.angle_beta   90.00
_cell.angle_gamma   90.00
#
_symmetry.space_group_name_H-M   'P 1'
#
loop_
_entity.id
_entity.type
_entity.pdbx_description
1 polymer ?
#
loop_
_entity_poly.entity_id
_entity_poly.type
_entity_poly.pdbx_seq_one_letter_code
_entity_poly.pdbx_strand_id
1 'polypeptide(L)' 'ALQDCILRLSALALDCPQIRELDINPLIVLNKEKGCCLADSKIMLVKGEKNENHHPRK' A
#
# COMPACT_ATOMS: atom_id res chain seq x y z
N ALA A 1 4.66 -11.03 -15.00
CA ALA A 1 3.49 -10.25 -14.57
C ALA A 1 3.26 -10.38 -13.06
N LEU A 2 2.79 -11.52 -12.54
CA LEU A 2 2.56 -11.69 -11.10
C LEU A 2 3.82 -11.47 -10.24
N GLN A 3 4.93 -12.11 -10.60
CA GLN A 3 6.21 -11.95 -9.90
C GLN A 3 6.67 -10.49 -9.89
N ASP A 4 6.58 -9.81 -11.03
CA ASP A 4 6.91 -8.39 -11.16
C ASP A 4 6.00 -7.50 -10.30
N CYS A 5 4.69 -7.78 -10.29
CA CYS A 5 3.72 -7.17 -9.39
C CYS A 5 4.18 -7.26 -7.92
N ILE A 6 4.51 -8.47 -7.47
CA ILE A 6 4.92 -8.72 -6.08
C ILE A 6 6.22 -7.98 -5.77
N LEU A 7 7.23 -8.06 -6.65
CA LEU A 7 8.51 -7.37 -6.47
C LEU A 7 8.33 -5.85 -6.34
N ARG A 8 7.47 -5.25 -7.17
CA ARG A 8 7.18 -3.82 -7.10
C ARG A 8 6.42 -3.43 -5.83
N LEU A 9 5.50 -4.26 -5.36
CA LEU A 9 4.80 -4.05 -4.08
C LEU A 9 5.77 -4.19 -2.90
N SER A 10 6.69 -5.15 -2.95
CA SER A 10 7.74 -5.28 -1.95
C SER A 10 8.67 -4.08 -1.94
N ALA A 11 9.08 -3.57 -3.10
CA ALA A 11 9.88 -2.35 -3.20
C ALA A 11 9.13 -1.14 -2.61
N LEU A 12 7.84 -0.96 -2.95
CA LEU A 12 7.01 0.11 -2.38
C LEU A 12 6.99 0.09 -0.84
N ALA A 13 6.84 -1.10 -0.24
CA ALA A 13 6.82 -1.24 1.21
C ALA A 13 8.17 -0.90 1.87
N LEU A 14 9.29 -1.19 1.19
CA LEU A 14 10.62 -0.83 1.66
C LEU A 14 10.93 0.65 1.49
N ASP A 15 10.51 1.23 0.37
CA ASP A 15 10.75 2.65 0.03
C ASP A 15 9.89 3.61 0.86
N CYS A 16 8.76 3.12 1.38
CA CYS A 16 7.85 3.88 2.24
C CYS A 16 7.85 3.30 3.67
N PRO A 17 8.83 3.63 4.53
CA PRO A 17 8.93 3.08 5.88
C PRO A 17 7.73 3.43 6.78
N GLN A 18 6.93 4.43 6.40
CA GLN A 18 5.67 4.74 7.05
C GLN A 18 4.59 3.68 6.83
N ILE A 19 4.69 2.83 5.81
CA ILE A 19 3.77 1.73 5.58
C ILE A 19 4.06 0.65 6.62
N ARG A 20 3.12 0.49 7.56
CA ARG A 20 3.15 -0.55 8.58
C ARG A 20 2.62 -1.88 8.05
N GLU A 21 1.58 -1.82 7.23
CA GLU A 21 0.88 -2.98 6.70
C GLU A 21 0.39 -2.68 5.28
N LEU A 22 0.61 -3.61 4.38
CA LEU A 22 0.13 -3.58 3.00
C LEU A 22 -0.57 -4.91 2.74
N ASP A 23 -1.91 -4.86 2.66
CA ASP A 23 -2.74 -6.02 2.33
C ASP A 23 -3.38 -5.80 0.96
N ILE A 24 -3.27 -6.82 0.11
CA ILE A 24 -3.82 -6.81 -1.25
C ILE A 24 -4.83 -7.93 -1.37
N ASN A 25 -6.10 -7.58 -1.59
CA ASN A 25 -7.16 -8.56 -1.75
C ASN A 25 -8.36 -8.00 -2.53
N PRO A 26 -8.69 -8.48 -3.75
CA PRO A 26 -8.00 -9.51 -4.52
C PRO A 26 -6.94 -8.95 -5.49
N LEU A 27 -5.86 -9.72 -5.66
CA LEU A 27 -4.95 -9.59 -6.78
C LEU A 27 -5.43 -10.46 -7.94
N ILE A 28 -5.94 -9.82 -8.99
CA ILE A 28 -6.47 -10.49 -10.17
C ILE A 28 -5.32 -10.74 -11.15
N VAL A 29 -5.03 -12.01 -11.41
CA VAL A 29 -4.07 -12.41 -12.46
C VAL A 29 -4.85 -12.65 -13.74
N LEU A 30 -4.53 -11.86 -14.77
CA LEU A 30 -5.17 -12.00 -16.08
C LEU A 30 -4.47 -13.07 -16.91
N ASN A 31 -5.08 -13.45 -18.04
CA ASN A 31 -4.50 -14.39 -18.98
C ASN A 31 -3.07 -14.00 -19.38
N LYS A 32 -2.31 -14.98 -19.89
CA LYS A 32 -0.93 -14.79 -20.35
C LYS A 32 -0.82 -13.51 -21.19
N GLU A 33 0.19 -12.70 -20.89
CA GLU A 33 0.48 -11.39 -21.53
C GLU A 33 -0.45 -10.23 -21.15
N LYS A 34 -1.53 -10.45 -20.39
CA LYS A 34 -2.45 -9.37 -19.95
C LYS A 34 -2.13 -8.76 -18.58
N GLY A 35 -1.17 -9.32 -17.84
CA GLY A 35 -0.69 -8.71 -16.59
C GLY A 35 -1.43 -9.13 -15.32
N CYS A 36 -1.35 -8.29 -14.29
CA CYS A 36 -2.00 -8.41 -12.99
C CYS A 36 -2.68 -7.08 -12.65
N CYS A 37 -3.80 -7.13 -11.92
CA CYS A 37 -4.49 -5.94 -11.42
C CYS A 37 -4.80 -6.11 -9.94
N LEU A 38 -4.60 -5.06 -9.15
CA LEU A 38 -5.07 -4.99 -7.77
C LEU A 38 -6.47 -4.40 -7.82
N ALA A 39 -7.49 -5.19 -7.45
CA ALA A 39 -8.86 -4.68 -7.46
C ALA A 39 -9.18 -3.86 -6.20
N ASP A 40 -8.59 -4.24 -5.07
CA ASP A 40 -8.68 -3.54 -3.79
C ASP A 40 -7.38 -3.72 -2.99
N SER A 41 -7.10 -2.76 -2.11
CA SER A 41 -5.91 -2.78 -1.25
C SER A 41 -6.12 -1.95 0.00
N LYS A 42 -5.56 -2.42 1.11
CA LYS A 42 -5.50 -1.70 2.38
C LYS A 42 -4.06 -1.37 2.73
N ILE A 43 -3.78 -0.09 2.98
CA ILE A 43 -2.47 0.39 3.43
C ILE A 43 -2.65 1.01 4.81
N MET A 44 -1.98 0.46 5.82
CA MET A 44 -1.92 1.07 7.14
C MET A 44 -0.61 1.81 7.30
N LEU A 45 -0.72 3.08 7.70
CA LEU A 45 0.45 3.92 7.99
C LEU A 45 0.73 3.94 9.49
N VAL A 46 2.00 4.06 9.85
CA VAL A 46 2.37 4.47 11.21
C VAL A 46 1.81 5.85 11.48
N LYS A 47 1.29 6.04 12.70
CA LYS A 47 0.76 7.34 13.11
C LYS A 47 1.95 8.29 13.30
N GLY A 48 2.02 9.31 12.46
CA GLY A 48 2.96 10.41 12.68
C GLY A 48 2.69 11.09 14.02
N GLU A 49 3.74 11.58 14.67
CA GLU A 49 3.61 12.34 15.91
C GLU A 49 2.71 13.54 15.65
N LYS A 50 1.63 13.68 16.45
CA LYS A 50 0.78 14.86 16.39
C LYS A 50 1.57 16.01 17.03
N ASN A 51 1.95 16.99 16.25
CA ASN A 51 2.30 18.30 16.80
C ASN A 51 1.02 18.90 17.41
N GLU A 52 0.90 18.88 18.74
CA GLU A 52 -0.32 19.19 19.50
C GLU A 52 -0.70 20.70 19.53
N ASN A 53 -0.40 21.47 18.49
CA ASN A 53 -0.81 22.88 18.39
C ASN A 53 -2.18 23.06 17.70
N HIS A 54 -3.12 22.13 17.90
CA HIS A 54 -4.49 22.31 17.42
C HIS A 54 -5.37 22.89 18.53
N HIS A 55 -5.43 24.22 18.62
CA HIS A 55 -6.42 24.91 19.43
C HIS A 55 -7.80 24.65 18.81
N PRO A 56 -8.75 23.99 19.50
CA PRO A 56 -10.09 23.83 18.97
C PRO A 56 -10.74 25.21 18.86
N ARG A 57 -11.22 25.58 17.67
CA ARG A 57 -12.10 26.74 17.54
C ARG A 57 -13.42 26.38 18.23
N LYS A 58 -13.78 27.18 19.23
CA LYS A 58 -15.09 27.16 19.90
C LYS A 58 -16.21 27.40 18.90
#